data_AF-A0A7S0ZGM4-F1
#
_entry.id   AF-A0A7S0ZGM4-F1
#
_cell.length_a   1.000
_cell.length_b   1.000
_cell.length_c   1.000
_cell.angle_alpha   90.00
_cell.angle_beta   90.00
_cell.angle_gamma   90.00
#
_symmetry.space_group_name_H-M   'P 1'
#
loop_
_entity.id
_entity.type
_entity.pdbx_description
1 polymer ?
#
loop_
_entity_poly.entity_id
_entity_poly.type
_entity_poly.pdbx_seq_one_letter_code
_entity_poly.pdbx_strand_id
1 'polypeptide(L)'
;HDELIPIRLDITHEGIRYTDAFSYPFEQPPSNSNYNYSKLHSDLIVTPLSLSIQIVNDEHLPQSFIPLIQSSITSQIDSYSASCINAPFSLLSSSSSSSSEAVVPIDLNVRIGRIILRDRFLWDLSAPVSQNCPDKFALHLCREIGFPSSFIPQISIALREEISKARMNYVQEQFQMNLPAEFRSEEHENRGGLGEKSFYERVLEFGVYRNAEESGSWQPTVECLTLEQVERVERQELRDVRVARRSKGVGGGSGIGFGSLLGKKRAEDGSTIVNESGNQADGSRTRRRRSGYS
;
A
#
# COMPACT_ATOMS: atom_id res chain seq x y z
N HIS A 1 -21.21 -11.11 -3.58
CA HIS A 1 -20.56 -9.84 -3.23
C HIS A 1 -19.41 -9.68 -4.19
N ASP A 2 -19.43 -8.60 -4.94
CA ASP A 2 -18.50 -8.40 -6.05
C ASP A 2 -17.13 -7.99 -5.50
N GLU A 3 -16.07 -8.49 -6.14
CA GLU A 3 -14.71 -8.09 -5.79
C GLU A 3 -14.52 -6.62 -6.22
N LEU A 4 -13.91 -5.81 -5.36
CA LEU A 4 -13.66 -4.39 -5.68
C LEU A 4 -12.17 -4.10 -5.61
N ILE A 5 -11.66 -3.43 -6.64
CA ILE A 5 -10.29 -2.98 -6.74
C ILE A 5 -10.20 -1.52 -6.29
N PRO A 6 -9.20 -1.14 -5.48
CA PRO A 6 -8.92 0.26 -5.22
C PRO A 6 -8.25 0.92 -6.42
N ILE A 7 -8.81 2.02 -6.91
CA ILE A 7 -8.28 2.84 -7.99
C ILE A 7 -7.82 4.18 -7.40
N ARG A 8 -6.61 4.61 -7.76
CA ARG A 8 -6.12 5.97 -7.47
C ARG A 8 -5.83 6.73 -8.75
N LEU A 9 -6.25 7.99 -8.77
CA LEU A 9 -5.96 8.94 -9.83
C LEU A 9 -5.04 10.03 -9.28
N ASP A 10 -3.95 10.30 -9.98
CA ASP A 10 -3.09 11.47 -9.76
C ASP A 10 -2.61 11.96 -11.13
N ILE A 11 -3.47 12.74 -11.79
CA ILE A 11 -3.30 13.17 -13.17
C ILE A 11 -3.00 14.65 -13.17
N THR A 12 -1.89 15.04 -13.81
CA THR A 12 -1.53 16.44 -14.02
C THR A 12 -1.54 16.74 -15.51
N HIS A 13 -2.40 17.64 -15.95
CA HIS A 13 -2.52 18.04 -17.35
C HIS A 13 -2.89 19.52 -17.44
N GLU A 14 -2.23 20.26 -18.35
CA GLU A 14 -2.49 21.69 -18.60
C GLU A 14 -2.47 22.58 -17.34
N GLY A 15 -1.58 22.27 -16.38
CA GLY A 15 -1.46 23.02 -15.12
C GLY A 15 -2.52 22.67 -14.06
N ILE A 16 -3.47 21.80 -14.37
CA ILE A 16 -4.47 21.27 -13.44
C ILE A 16 -3.99 19.92 -12.93
N ARG A 17 -4.13 19.68 -11.62
CA ARG A 17 -3.89 18.37 -10.99
C ARG A 17 -5.21 17.83 -10.44
N TYR A 18 -5.63 16.69 -10.94
CA TYR A 18 -6.78 15.94 -10.44
C TYR A 18 -6.29 14.75 -9.62
N THR A 19 -6.73 14.65 -8.37
CA THR A 19 -6.44 13.53 -7.49
C THR A 19 -7.70 12.98 -6.89
N ASP A 20 -7.87 11.67 -6.99
CA ASP A 20 -9.06 10.98 -6.48
C ASP A 20 -8.73 9.52 -6.15
N ALA A 21 -9.57 8.90 -5.33
CA ALA A 21 -9.48 7.48 -5.03
C ALA A 21 -10.88 6.90 -4.83
N PHE A 22 -11.14 5.75 -5.46
CA PHE A 22 -12.43 5.06 -5.38
C PHE A 22 -12.26 3.55 -5.51
N SER A 23 -13.33 2.81 -5.21
CA SER A 23 -13.37 1.35 -5.45
C SER A 23 -14.11 1.07 -6.76
N TYR A 24 -13.53 0.23 -7.62
CA TYR A 24 -14.09 -0.14 -8.91
C TYR A 24 -14.45 -1.63 -8.92
N PRO A 25 -15.65 -2.02 -9.41
CA PRO A 25 -16.03 -3.43 -9.53
C PRO A 25 -15.07 -4.22 -10.42
N PHE A 26 -14.70 -5.40 -9.97
CA PHE A 26 -13.84 -6.33 -10.70
C PHE A 26 -14.50 -7.69 -10.84
N GLU A 27 -14.55 -8.16 -12.07
CA GLU A 27 -14.98 -9.50 -12.40
C GLU A 27 -13.75 -10.31 -12.81
N GLN A 28 -13.52 -11.42 -12.11
CA GLN A 28 -12.48 -12.36 -12.50
C GLN A 28 -12.84 -12.99 -13.85
N PRO A 29 -11.90 -13.07 -14.81
CA PRO A 29 -12.19 -13.73 -16.07
C PRO A 29 -12.52 -15.21 -15.83
N PRO A 30 -13.45 -15.80 -16.60
CA PRO A 30 -13.63 -17.24 -16.57
C PRO A 30 -12.31 -17.92 -16.97
N SER A 31 -11.97 -18.99 -16.25
CA SER A 31 -10.66 -19.66 -16.24
C SER A 31 -10.19 -20.28 -17.56
N ASN A 32 -10.85 -20.00 -18.69
CA ASN A 32 -10.69 -20.74 -19.94
C ASN A 32 -10.61 -19.90 -21.23
N SER A 33 -10.15 -18.64 -21.22
CA SER A 33 -9.59 -18.08 -22.47
C SER A 33 -8.51 -17.02 -22.32
N ASN A 34 -7.76 -16.89 -23.41
CA ASN A 34 -7.21 -15.65 -23.95
C ASN A 34 -8.30 -14.56 -24.14
N TYR A 35 -9.03 -14.20 -23.08
CA TYR A 35 -10.08 -13.20 -23.12
C TYR A 35 -9.47 -11.80 -23.06
N ASN A 36 -9.85 -10.95 -24.02
CA ASN A 36 -9.43 -9.57 -24.08
C ASN A 36 -10.32 -8.72 -23.15
N TYR A 37 -9.74 -8.16 -22.09
CA TYR A 37 -10.44 -7.39 -21.04
C TYR A 37 -11.26 -6.21 -21.57
N SER A 38 -10.88 -5.64 -22.72
CA SER A 38 -11.67 -4.60 -23.41
C SER A 38 -13.13 -5.03 -23.69
N LYS A 39 -13.41 -6.34 -23.72
CA LYS A 39 -14.72 -6.91 -24.04
C LYS A 39 -15.58 -7.28 -22.83
N LEU A 40 -15.01 -7.42 -21.62
CA LEU A 40 -15.79 -7.65 -20.39
C LEU A 40 -16.42 -6.34 -19.87
N HIS A 41 -15.75 -5.22 -20.08
CA HIS A 41 -16.24 -3.91 -19.66
C HIS A 41 -17.42 -3.39 -20.49
N SER A 42 -17.82 -4.02 -21.60
CA SER A 42 -19.01 -3.59 -22.35
C SER A 42 -20.32 -3.95 -21.66
N ASP A 43 -20.30 -4.97 -20.79
CA ASP A 43 -21.49 -5.50 -20.14
C ASP A 43 -21.65 -4.96 -18.71
N LEU A 44 -20.61 -4.32 -18.15
CA LEU A 44 -20.74 -3.52 -16.94
C LEU A 44 -21.54 -2.24 -17.25
N ILE A 45 -22.52 -1.94 -16.39
CA ILE A 45 -23.28 -0.67 -16.45
C ILE A 45 -22.34 0.54 -16.41
N VAL A 46 -21.16 0.42 -15.76
CA VAL A 46 -20.18 1.50 -15.62
C VAL A 46 -18.82 1.09 -16.20
N THR A 47 -18.58 1.50 -17.44
CA THR A 47 -17.29 1.32 -18.13
C THR A 47 -16.26 2.35 -17.67
N PRO A 48 -14.93 2.10 -17.80
CA PRO A 48 -13.92 3.12 -17.49
C PRO A 48 -14.09 4.41 -18.29
N LEU A 49 -14.60 4.33 -19.52
CA LEU A 49 -14.88 5.49 -20.37
C LEU A 49 -16.11 6.28 -19.89
N SER A 50 -17.21 5.60 -19.56
CA SER A 50 -18.41 6.29 -19.06
C SER A 50 -18.14 6.94 -17.71
N LEU A 51 -17.36 6.27 -16.84
CA LEU A 51 -16.92 6.84 -15.57
C LEU A 51 -16.01 8.07 -15.78
N SER A 52 -15.06 8.01 -16.72
CA SER A 52 -14.16 9.16 -16.96
C SER A 52 -14.90 10.37 -17.53
N ILE A 53 -15.89 10.16 -18.41
CA ILE A 53 -16.79 11.22 -18.89
C ILE A 53 -17.56 11.83 -17.73
N GLN A 54 -18.13 11.00 -16.84
CA GLN A 54 -18.90 11.47 -15.71
C GLN A 54 -18.03 12.31 -14.75
N ILE A 55 -16.85 11.80 -14.37
CA ILE A 55 -15.90 12.54 -13.50
C ILE A 55 -15.57 13.90 -14.11
N VAL A 56 -15.26 13.95 -15.40
CA VAL A 56 -14.91 15.21 -16.08
C VAL A 56 -16.08 16.20 -16.09
N ASN A 57 -17.31 15.72 -16.26
CA ASN A 57 -18.50 16.56 -16.21
C ASN A 57 -18.80 17.07 -14.80
N ASP A 58 -18.74 16.19 -13.80
CA ASP A 58 -19.05 16.47 -12.39
C ASP A 58 -18.02 17.43 -11.78
N GLU A 59 -16.73 17.24 -12.08
CA GLU A 59 -15.62 18.06 -11.58
C GLU A 59 -15.31 19.28 -12.48
N HIS A 60 -16.08 19.47 -13.55
CA HIS A 60 -15.90 20.55 -14.53
C HIS A 60 -14.47 20.63 -15.09
N LEU A 61 -13.85 19.47 -15.36
CA LEU A 61 -12.50 19.37 -15.91
C LEU A 61 -12.49 19.57 -17.44
N PRO A 62 -11.34 19.94 -18.04
CA PRO A 62 -11.20 19.93 -19.49
C PRO A 62 -11.41 18.54 -20.09
N GLN A 63 -12.01 18.48 -21.28
CA GLN A 63 -12.28 17.22 -22.01
C GLN A 63 -11.00 16.41 -22.31
N SER A 64 -9.84 17.05 -22.32
CA SER A 64 -8.52 16.41 -22.44
C SER A 64 -8.22 15.42 -21.30
N PHE A 65 -8.90 15.52 -20.15
CA PHE A 65 -8.74 14.57 -19.03
C PHE A 65 -9.39 13.20 -19.28
N ILE A 66 -10.43 13.10 -20.13
CA ILE A 66 -11.16 11.84 -20.38
C ILE A 66 -10.21 10.69 -20.76
N PRO A 67 -9.35 10.81 -21.80
CA PRO A 67 -8.45 9.72 -22.18
C PRO A 67 -7.39 9.43 -21.12
N LEU A 68 -6.97 10.44 -20.34
CA LEU A 68 -5.97 10.27 -19.28
C LEU A 68 -6.54 9.47 -18.09
N ILE A 69 -7.75 9.83 -17.65
CA ILE A 69 -8.47 9.14 -16.58
C ILE A 69 -8.77 7.70 -17.02
N GLN A 70 -9.34 7.52 -18.21
CA GLN A 70 -9.66 6.21 -18.75
C GLN A 70 -8.42 5.30 -18.79
N SER A 71 -7.32 5.77 -19.38
CA SER A 71 -6.08 4.99 -19.48
C SER A 71 -5.52 4.61 -18.10
N SER A 72 -5.58 5.53 -17.14
CA SER A 72 -5.14 5.28 -15.77
C SER A 72 -5.98 4.21 -15.07
N ILE A 73 -7.30 4.24 -15.23
CA ILE A 73 -8.21 3.23 -14.67
C ILE A 73 -7.93 1.87 -15.31
N THR A 74 -7.93 1.80 -16.65
CA THR A 74 -7.70 0.55 -17.39
C THR A 74 -6.36 -0.07 -17.04
N SER A 75 -5.27 0.71 -16.99
CA SER A 75 -3.95 0.19 -16.63
C SER A 75 -3.90 -0.40 -15.22
N GLN A 76 -4.62 0.17 -14.25
CA GLN A 76 -4.69 -0.36 -12.89
C GLN A 76 -5.49 -1.66 -12.83
N ILE A 77 -6.60 -1.74 -13.57
CA ILE A 77 -7.40 -2.97 -13.69
C ILE A 77 -6.56 -4.08 -14.33
N ASP A 78 -5.87 -3.81 -15.44
CA ASP A 78 -5.00 -4.78 -16.13
C ASP A 78 -3.86 -5.26 -15.22
N SER A 79 -3.28 -4.34 -14.43
CA SER A 79 -2.22 -4.70 -13.48
C SER A 79 -2.73 -5.60 -12.37
N TYR A 80 -3.92 -5.31 -11.83
CA TYR A 80 -4.56 -6.15 -10.81
C TYR A 80 -4.96 -7.51 -11.38
N SER A 81 -5.50 -7.56 -12.59
CA SER A 81 -5.94 -8.80 -13.23
C SER A 81 -4.78 -9.73 -13.55
N ALA A 82 -3.66 -9.20 -14.06
CA ALA A 82 -2.43 -9.95 -14.30
C ALA A 82 -1.87 -10.52 -12.97
N SER A 83 -1.94 -9.72 -11.91
CA SER A 83 -1.58 -10.12 -10.55
C SER A 83 -2.44 -11.30 -10.05
N CYS A 84 -3.76 -11.25 -10.24
CA CYS A 84 -4.66 -12.36 -9.86
C CYS A 84 -4.45 -13.63 -10.68
N ILE A 85 -4.14 -13.52 -11.99
CA ILE A 85 -3.92 -14.68 -12.87
C ILE A 85 -2.59 -15.37 -12.58
N ASN A 86 -1.50 -14.60 -12.43
CA ASN A 86 -0.16 -15.16 -12.27
C ASN A 86 0.09 -15.69 -10.86
N ALA A 87 -0.75 -15.30 -9.91
CA ALA A 87 -0.65 -15.63 -8.51
C ALA A 87 -2.05 -15.99 -7.97
N PRO A 88 -2.69 -17.07 -8.47
CA PRO A 88 -4.03 -17.42 -8.04
C PRO A 88 -3.97 -17.83 -6.57
N PHE A 89 -4.30 -16.89 -5.69
CA PHE A 89 -4.29 -17.09 -4.24
C PHE A 89 -5.04 -18.38 -3.84
N SER A 90 -6.13 -18.68 -4.55
CA SER A 90 -6.91 -19.92 -4.43
C SER A 90 -6.07 -21.22 -4.53
N LEU A 91 -5.07 -21.26 -5.42
CA LEU A 91 -4.20 -22.43 -5.59
C LEU A 91 -3.16 -22.55 -4.46
N LEU A 92 -2.72 -21.44 -3.88
CA LEU A 92 -1.81 -21.44 -2.74
C LEU A 92 -2.50 -21.85 -1.43
N SER A 93 -3.77 -21.50 -1.26
CA SER A 93 -4.59 -21.94 -0.12
C SER A 93 -5.01 -23.42 -0.19
N SER A 94 -4.92 -24.06 -1.36
CA SER A 94 -5.38 -25.44 -1.57
C SER A 94 -4.31 -26.52 -1.39
N SER A 95 -3.04 -26.14 -1.33
CA SER A 95 -1.90 -27.08 -1.34
C SER A 95 -1.45 -27.56 0.05
N SER A 96 -2.01 -27.01 1.13
CA SER A 96 -1.82 -27.51 2.50
C SER A 96 -3.10 -28.19 2.98
N SER A 97 -3.03 -29.49 3.27
CA SER A 97 -4.13 -30.34 3.75
C SER A 97 -4.59 -30.04 5.19
N SER A 98 -4.23 -28.88 5.72
CA SER A 98 -4.75 -28.28 6.95
C SER A 98 -4.94 -26.80 6.65
N SER A 99 -6.12 -26.25 6.94
CA SER A 99 -6.52 -24.85 6.81
C SER A 99 -5.43 -23.86 7.25
N SER A 100 -4.50 -23.55 6.35
CA SER A 100 -3.44 -22.57 6.57
C SER A 100 -4.07 -21.19 6.44
N GLU A 101 -4.60 -20.67 7.55
CA GLU A 101 -5.12 -19.30 7.61
C GLU A 101 -4.01 -18.33 7.18
N ALA A 102 -4.24 -17.61 6.07
CA ALA A 102 -3.28 -16.66 5.53
C ALA A 102 -3.42 -15.32 6.25
N VAL A 103 -3.15 -15.32 7.55
CA VAL A 103 -3.29 -14.14 8.41
C VAL A 103 -2.01 -13.33 8.38
N VAL A 104 -2.15 -12.06 7.99
CA VAL A 104 -1.04 -11.12 7.85
C VAL A 104 -1.32 -9.84 8.65
N PRO A 105 -0.28 -9.14 9.14
CA PRO A 105 -0.46 -7.81 9.70
C PRO A 105 -0.76 -6.80 8.58
N ILE A 106 -1.74 -5.93 8.83
CA ILE A 106 -2.06 -4.78 7.99
C ILE A 106 -1.72 -3.51 8.76
N ASP A 107 -0.91 -2.65 8.13
CA ASP A 107 -0.55 -1.32 8.62
C ASP A 107 -1.39 -0.26 7.91
N LEU A 108 -2.49 0.14 8.52
CA LEU A 108 -3.36 1.18 8.00
C LEU A 108 -2.78 2.56 8.35
N ASN A 109 -2.54 3.39 7.35
CA ASN A 109 -2.14 4.79 7.52
C ASN A 109 -2.93 5.63 6.52
N VAL A 110 -3.84 6.48 7.01
CA VAL A 110 -4.76 7.25 6.17
C VAL A 110 -4.79 8.69 6.63
N ARG A 111 -4.54 9.61 5.69
CA ARG A 111 -4.70 11.06 5.92
C ARG A 111 -6.02 11.53 5.32
N ILE A 112 -6.93 12.01 6.17
CA ILE A 112 -8.23 12.54 5.78
C ILE A 112 -8.30 14.00 6.23
N GLY A 113 -8.06 14.92 5.28
CA GLY A 113 -7.95 16.34 5.57
C GLY A 113 -6.82 16.62 6.57
N ARG A 114 -7.19 17.02 7.79
CA ARG A 114 -6.26 17.31 8.90
C ARG A 114 -6.01 16.13 9.84
N ILE A 115 -6.71 15.02 9.67
CA ILE A 115 -6.61 13.87 10.55
C ILE A 115 -5.71 12.81 9.91
N ILE A 116 -4.79 12.27 10.68
CA ILE A 116 -4.06 11.04 10.33
C ILE A 116 -4.57 9.94 11.25
N LEU A 117 -5.16 8.90 10.66
CA LEU A 117 -5.51 7.66 11.32
C LEU A 117 -4.41 6.63 11.06
N ARG A 118 -3.84 6.06 12.12
CA ARG A 118 -2.92 4.92 12.02
C ARG A 118 -3.43 3.78 12.85
N ASP A 119 -3.46 2.59 12.27
CA ASP A 119 -3.91 1.38 12.96
C ASP A 119 -3.11 0.18 12.46
N ARG A 120 -2.99 -0.85 13.31
CA ARG A 120 -2.35 -2.12 12.97
C ARG A 120 -3.21 -3.25 13.49
N PHE A 121 -3.61 -4.13 12.59
CA PHE A 121 -4.46 -5.29 12.91
C PHE A 121 -4.11 -6.48 12.05
N LEU A 122 -4.64 -7.65 12.43
CA LEU A 122 -4.48 -8.88 11.68
C LEU A 122 -5.60 -9.01 10.67
N TRP A 123 -5.27 -9.45 9.47
CA TRP A 123 -6.23 -9.67 8.40
C TRP A 123 -6.01 -11.04 7.79
N ASP A 124 -7.07 -11.85 7.74
CA ASP A 124 -7.06 -13.11 7.03
C ASP A 124 -7.34 -12.88 5.55
N LEU A 125 -6.34 -13.13 4.72
CA LEU A 125 -6.42 -12.99 3.27
C LEU A 125 -7.23 -14.12 2.60
N SER A 126 -7.40 -15.25 3.30
CA SER A 126 -8.10 -16.43 2.81
C SER A 126 -9.61 -16.40 3.04
N ALA A 127 -10.06 -15.61 4.01
CA ALA A 127 -11.47 -15.42 4.26
C ALA A 127 -12.19 -14.81 3.04
N PRO A 128 -13.41 -15.28 2.71
CA PRO A 128 -14.20 -14.69 1.65
C PRO A 128 -14.62 -13.26 2.00
N VAL A 129 -14.78 -12.41 0.98
CA VAL A 129 -15.16 -11.00 1.12
C VAL A 129 -16.49 -10.81 1.87
N SER A 130 -17.38 -11.81 1.84
CA SER A 130 -18.64 -11.79 2.60
C SER A 130 -18.43 -11.78 4.13
N GLN A 131 -17.36 -12.43 4.59
CA GLN A 131 -16.95 -12.51 6.00
C GLN A 131 -16.01 -11.35 6.35
N ASN A 132 -14.95 -11.15 5.57
CA ASN A 132 -13.95 -10.09 5.79
C ASN A 132 -14.12 -8.97 4.76
N CYS A 133 -15.09 -8.09 5.01
CA CYS A 133 -15.43 -6.96 4.14
C CYS A 133 -14.74 -5.65 4.63
N PRO A 134 -13.89 -5.02 3.81
CA PRO A 134 -13.23 -3.74 4.17
C PRO A 134 -14.21 -2.62 4.54
N ASP A 135 -15.37 -2.53 3.87
CA ASP A 135 -16.38 -1.50 4.16
C ASP A 135 -17.06 -1.71 5.50
N LYS A 136 -17.35 -2.97 5.87
CA LYS A 136 -17.89 -3.28 7.19
C LYS A 136 -16.85 -2.97 8.25
N PHE A 137 -15.58 -3.31 8.04
CA PHE A 137 -14.51 -2.98 8.98
C PHE A 137 -14.39 -1.46 9.17
N ALA A 138 -14.29 -0.70 8.08
CA ALA A 138 -14.20 0.76 8.11
C ALA A 138 -15.40 1.41 8.81
N LEU A 139 -16.62 0.89 8.59
CA LEU A 139 -17.83 1.34 9.27
C LEU A 139 -17.74 1.13 10.80
N HIS A 140 -17.29 -0.04 11.26
CA HIS A 140 -17.15 -0.31 12.69
C HIS A 140 -16.06 0.56 13.31
N LEU A 141 -14.90 0.65 12.65
CA LEU A 141 -13.79 1.50 13.09
C LEU A 141 -14.22 2.97 13.25
N CYS A 142 -14.95 3.52 12.26
CA CYS A 142 -15.47 4.88 12.36
C CYS A 142 -16.48 5.04 13.52
N ARG A 143 -17.34 4.05 13.75
CA ARG A 143 -18.32 4.09 14.86
C ARG A 143 -17.65 4.07 16.22
N GLU A 144 -16.60 3.26 16.39
CA GLU A 144 -15.87 3.12 17.64
C GLU A 144 -15.03 4.36 17.98
N ILE A 145 -14.35 4.93 16.98
CA ILE A 145 -13.53 6.14 17.16
C ILE A 145 -14.41 7.42 17.21
N GLY A 146 -15.63 7.36 16.68
CA GLY A 146 -16.52 8.52 16.59
C GLY A 146 -16.26 9.40 15.36
N PHE A 147 -15.75 8.81 14.27
CA PHE A 147 -15.55 9.49 12.99
C PHE A 147 -16.84 9.60 12.18
N PRO A 148 -16.98 10.66 11.35
CA PRO A 148 -18.14 10.82 10.49
C PRO A 148 -18.16 9.73 9.39
N SER A 149 -19.36 9.40 8.92
CA SER A 149 -19.54 8.38 7.87
C SER A 149 -18.83 8.72 6.55
N SER A 150 -18.52 9.99 6.29
CA SER A 150 -17.74 10.43 5.13
C SER A 150 -16.30 9.89 5.10
N PHE A 151 -15.78 9.38 6.22
CA PHE A 151 -14.43 8.81 6.30
C PHE A 151 -14.40 7.35 5.85
N ILE A 152 -15.54 6.66 5.90
CA ILE A 152 -15.66 5.23 5.60
C ILE A 152 -15.08 4.91 4.22
N PRO A 153 -15.44 5.61 3.12
CA PRO A 153 -14.89 5.29 1.80
C PRO A 153 -13.36 5.41 1.74
N GLN A 154 -12.80 6.47 2.35
CA GLN A 154 -11.34 6.71 2.33
C GLN A 154 -10.58 5.62 3.09
N ILE A 155 -11.11 5.17 4.24
CA ILE A 155 -10.55 4.07 5.01
C ILE A 155 -10.70 2.75 4.26
N SER A 156 -11.87 2.47 3.68
CA SER A 156 -12.12 1.27 2.89
C SER A 156 -11.14 1.13 1.72
N ILE A 157 -10.92 2.22 0.97
CA ILE A 157 -10.02 2.23 -0.19
C ILE A 157 -8.58 1.97 0.26
N ALA A 158 -8.12 2.69 1.29
CA ALA A 158 -6.78 2.49 1.83
C ALA A 158 -6.58 1.06 2.35
N LEU A 159 -7.57 0.50 3.03
CA LEU A 159 -7.52 -0.88 3.50
C LEU A 159 -7.46 -1.88 2.33
N ARG A 160 -8.26 -1.69 1.27
CA ARG A 160 -8.20 -2.53 0.06
C ARG A 160 -6.82 -2.50 -0.60
N GLU A 161 -6.14 -1.35 -0.58
CA GLU A 161 -4.78 -1.23 -1.09
C GLU A 161 -3.80 -2.04 -0.25
N GLU A 162 -3.85 -1.89 1.07
CA GLU A 162 -2.97 -2.65 1.96
C GLU A 162 -3.22 -4.17 1.86
N ILE A 163 -4.49 -4.59 1.76
CA ILE A 163 -4.84 -6.00 1.52
C ILE A 163 -4.29 -6.48 0.18
N SER A 164 -4.43 -5.71 -0.90
CA SER A 164 -3.94 -6.10 -2.23
C SER A 164 -2.41 -6.23 -2.24
N LYS A 165 -1.70 -5.30 -1.60
CA LYS A 165 -0.24 -5.37 -1.42
C LYS A 165 0.15 -6.59 -0.59
N ALA A 166 -0.54 -6.83 0.53
CA ALA A 166 -0.26 -7.95 1.40
C ALA A 166 -0.49 -9.30 0.69
N ARG A 167 -1.53 -9.41 -0.15
CA ARG A 167 -1.74 -10.58 -1.02
C ARG A 167 -0.55 -10.81 -1.96
N MET A 168 -0.07 -9.75 -2.63
CA MET A 168 1.06 -9.88 -3.53
C MET A 168 2.34 -10.29 -2.83
N ASN A 169 2.65 -9.67 -1.69
CA ASN A 169 3.80 -10.04 -0.88
C ASN A 169 3.70 -11.49 -0.40
N TYR A 170 2.52 -11.90 0.08
CA TYR A 170 2.28 -13.27 0.52
C TYR A 170 2.53 -14.28 -0.60
N VAL A 171 2.00 -14.06 -1.81
CA VAL A 171 2.24 -14.99 -2.92
C VAL A 171 3.71 -15.00 -3.35
N GLN A 172 4.36 -13.85 -3.38
CA GLN A 172 5.80 -13.77 -3.68
C GLN A 172 6.64 -14.54 -2.64
N GLU A 173 6.32 -14.41 -1.35
CA GLU A 173 6.97 -15.13 -0.26
C GLU A 173 6.76 -16.65 -0.41
N GLN A 174 5.55 -17.09 -0.70
CA GLN A 174 5.24 -18.51 -0.92
C GLN A 174 5.96 -19.08 -2.14
N PHE A 175 6.00 -18.34 -3.25
CA PHE A 175 6.77 -18.73 -4.43
C PHE A 175 8.25 -18.88 -4.09
N GLN A 176 8.81 -17.95 -3.31
CA GLN A 176 10.20 -17.99 -2.89
C GLN A 176 10.51 -19.20 -1.99
N MET A 177 9.60 -19.56 -1.09
CA MET A 177 9.73 -20.74 -0.22
C MET A 177 9.66 -22.06 -1.00
N ASN A 178 8.88 -22.12 -2.08
CA ASN A 178 8.77 -23.30 -2.94
C ASN A 178 9.97 -23.50 -3.88
N LEU A 179 10.87 -22.51 -4.02
CA LEU A 179 12.10 -22.67 -4.79
C LEU A 179 13.16 -23.47 -4.01
N PRO A 180 14.01 -24.26 -4.70
CA PRO A 180 15.17 -24.90 -4.07
C PRO A 180 16.07 -23.86 -3.41
N ALA A 181 16.74 -24.23 -2.31
CA ALA A 181 17.53 -23.31 -1.49
C ALA A 181 18.57 -22.50 -2.30
N GLU A 182 19.18 -23.11 -3.32
CA GLU A 182 20.16 -22.49 -4.22
C GLU A 182 19.60 -21.30 -5.04
N PHE A 183 18.28 -21.23 -5.22
CA PHE A 183 17.59 -20.18 -5.97
C PHE A 183 16.82 -19.22 -5.06
N ARG A 184 17.03 -19.28 -3.74
CA ARG A 184 16.43 -18.35 -2.78
C ARG A 184 17.22 -17.06 -2.70
N SER A 185 16.51 -15.93 -2.66
CA SER A 185 17.13 -14.61 -2.54
C SER A 185 17.71 -14.39 -1.13
N GLU A 186 18.93 -13.85 -1.04
CA GLU A 186 19.64 -13.59 0.23
C GLU A 186 18.86 -12.63 1.16
N GLU A 187 18.00 -11.77 0.62
CA GLU A 187 17.13 -10.87 1.41
C GLU A 187 16.09 -11.63 2.25
N HIS A 188 15.68 -12.83 1.85
CA HIS A 188 14.76 -13.67 2.62
C HIS A 188 15.45 -14.37 3.80
N GLU A 189 16.75 -14.67 3.69
CA GLU A 189 17.52 -15.24 4.80
C GLU A 189 17.68 -14.24 5.96
N ASN A 190 17.79 -12.94 5.65
CA ASN A 190 17.98 -11.86 6.64
C ASN A 190 16.69 -11.32 7.28
N ARG A 191 15.50 -11.61 6.74
CA ARG A 191 14.20 -11.20 7.35
C ARG A 191 13.77 -12.04 8.55
N GLY A 192 14.65 -12.91 9.03
CA GLY A 192 14.46 -13.73 10.21
C GLY A 192 14.71 -15.19 9.85
N GLY A 193 15.94 -15.64 10.09
CA GLY A 193 16.35 -17.05 10.06
C GLY A 193 15.70 -17.87 11.17
N LEU A 194 14.37 -17.92 11.19
CA LEU A 194 13.55 -18.79 12.02
C LEU A 194 12.60 -19.50 11.04
N GLY A 195 13.04 -20.67 10.60
CA GLY A 195 12.54 -21.38 9.43
C GLY A 195 11.05 -21.72 9.43
N GLU A 196 10.57 -22.08 8.23
CA GLU A 196 9.30 -22.74 7.86
C GLU A 196 7.97 -22.18 8.37
N LYS A 197 7.93 -21.39 9.45
CA LYS A 197 6.70 -20.96 10.12
C LYS A 197 6.16 -19.68 9.55
N SER A 198 4.87 -19.70 9.22
CA SER A 198 4.16 -18.49 8.80
C SER A 198 4.10 -17.46 9.93
N PHE A 199 3.83 -16.19 9.60
CA PHE A 199 3.57 -15.15 10.61
C PHE A 199 2.45 -15.58 11.57
N TYR A 200 1.40 -16.20 11.04
CA TYR A 200 0.27 -16.68 11.83
C TYR A 200 0.65 -17.78 12.82
N GLU A 201 1.49 -18.73 12.41
CA GLU A 201 1.97 -19.81 13.27
C GLU A 201 2.78 -19.25 14.45
N ARG A 202 3.58 -18.21 14.21
CA ARG A 202 4.26 -17.47 15.29
C ARG A 202 3.28 -16.78 16.23
N VAL A 203 2.23 -16.14 15.71
CA VAL A 203 1.22 -15.49 16.56
C VAL A 203 0.52 -16.49 17.46
N LEU A 204 0.18 -17.68 16.95
CA LEU A 204 -0.46 -18.73 17.75
C LEU A 204 0.45 -19.32 18.84
N GLU A 205 1.77 -19.34 18.63
CA GLU A 205 2.73 -19.82 19.63
C GLU A 205 2.77 -18.98 20.91
N PHE A 206 2.51 -17.67 20.80
CA PHE A 206 2.49 -16.77 21.95
C PHE A 206 1.14 -16.76 22.70
N GLY A 207 0.15 -17.50 22.21
CA GLY A 207 -1.19 -17.61 22.79
C GLY A 207 -2.16 -16.51 22.33
N VAL A 208 -3.39 -16.55 22.84
CA VAL A 208 -4.48 -15.62 22.44
C VAL A 208 -4.26 -14.20 22.95
N TYR A 209 -3.48 -14.03 24.02
CA TYR A 209 -3.21 -12.73 24.62
C TYR A 209 -1.97 -12.10 24.01
N ARG A 210 -2.07 -10.82 23.65
CA ARG A 210 -0.92 -10.04 23.21
C ARG A 210 -0.12 -9.56 24.43
N ASN A 211 1.19 -9.49 24.27
CA ASN A 211 2.06 -8.89 25.27
C ASN A 211 1.67 -7.40 25.47
N ALA A 212 1.65 -6.95 26.73
CA ALA A 212 1.32 -5.58 27.10
C ALA A 212 2.24 -4.55 26.43
N GLU A 213 3.52 -4.89 26.25
CA GLU A 213 4.51 -4.02 25.59
C GLU A 213 4.19 -3.78 24.11
N GLU A 214 3.67 -4.81 23.42
CA GLU A 214 3.34 -4.72 22.00
C GLU A 214 1.94 -4.14 21.78
N SER A 215 1.03 -4.29 22.75
CA SER A 215 -0.38 -3.89 22.65
C SER A 215 -0.56 -2.44 22.19
N GLY A 216 0.32 -1.52 22.62
CA GLY A 216 0.25 -0.11 22.24
C GLY A 216 0.50 0.15 20.74
N SER A 217 1.14 -0.79 20.03
CA SER A 217 1.37 -0.70 18.59
C SER A 217 0.24 -1.29 17.74
N TRP A 218 -0.72 -1.97 18.37
CA TRP A 218 -1.85 -2.64 17.72
C TRP A 218 -3.19 -2.03 18.13
N GLN A 219 -3.21 -0.71 18.26
CA GLN A 219 -4.40 0.07 18.54
C GLN A 219 -4.51 1.23 17.55
N PRO A 220 -5.72 1.70 17.24
CA PRO A 220 -5.90 2.86 16.42
C PRO A 220 -5.39 4.10 17.15
N THR A 221 -4.65 4.94 16.43
CA THR A 221 -4.15 6.24 16.87
C THR A 221 -4.63 7.31 15.92
N VAL A 222 -5.06 8.44 16.48
CA VAL A 222 -5.61 9.57 15.74
C VAL A 222 -4.77 10.80 16.04
N GLU A 223 -4.16 11.36 15.00
CA GLU A 223 -3.36 12.58 15.07
C GLU A 223 -4.08 13.71 14.33
N CYS A 224 -4.30 14.84 15.00
CA CYS A 224 -4.88 16.04 14.40
C CYS A 224 -3.78 17.03 14.04
N LEU A 225 -3.60 17.29 12.75
CA LEU A 225 -2.62 18.22 12.23
C LEU A 225 -3.13 19.66 12.26
N THR A 226 -2.22 20.58 12.60
CA THR A 226 -2.41 22.01 12.36
C THR A 226 -2.33 22.33 10.87
N LEU A 227 -2.88 23.48 10.47
CA LEU A 227 -2.80 23.97 9.08
C LEU A 227 -1.34 24.03 8.57
N GLU A 228 -0.42 24.49 9.41
CA GLU A 228 0.99 24.58 9.05
C GLU A 228 1.63 23.17 8.87
N GLN A 229 1.25 22.20 9.69
CA GLN A 229 1.68 20.81 9.52
C GLN A 229 1.11 20.21 8.23
N VAL A 230 -0.16 20.46 7.91
CA VAL A 230 -0.78 20.01 6.65
C VAL A 230 -0.01 20.56 5.44
N GLU A 231 0.26 21.86 5.40
CA GLU A 231 1.03 22.45 4.30
C GLU A 231 2.45 21.88 4.20
N ARG A 232 3.10 21.58 5.33
CA ARG A 232 4.42 20.93 5.35
C ARG A 232 4.36 19.52 4.77
N VAL A 233 3.34 18.75 5.15
CA VAL A 233 3.09 17.39 4.64
C VAL A 233 2.83 17.44 3.14
N GLU A 234 1.95 18.31 2.66
CA GLU A 234 1.65 18.46 1.23
C GLU A 234 2.88 18.90 0.42
N ARG A 235 3.68 19.84 0.95
CA ARG A 235 4.96 20.21 0.32
C ARG A 235 5.94 19.05 0.27
N GLN A 236 5.96 18.18 1.28
CA GLN A 236 6.81 16.99 1.30
C GLN A 236 6.32 15.95 0.30
N GLU A 237 5.02 15.64 0.28
CA GLU A 237 4.40 14.73 -0.68
C GLU A 237 4.68 15.18 -2.13
N LEU A 238 4.53 16.48 -2.43
CA LEU A 238 4.87 17.05 -3.73
C LEU A 238 6.36 16.91 -4.09
N ARG A 239 7.26 17.01 -3.10
CA ARG A 239 8.71 16.75 -3.32
C ARG A 239 8.94 15.28 -3.63
N ASP A 240 8.33 14.39 -2.87
CA ASP A 240 8.52 12.95 -3.01
C ASP A 240 8.00 12.44 -4.35
N VAL A 241 6.85 12.95 -4.83
CA VAL A 241 6.34 12.70 -6.19
C VAL A 241 7.36 13.14 -7.25
N ARG A 242 7.97 14.32 -7.10
CA ARG A 242 8.99 14.80 -8.06
C ARG A 242 10.25 13.92 -8.05
N VAL A 243 10.68 13.48 -6.87
CA VAL A 243 11.82 12.56 -6.73
C VAL A 243 11.50 11.20 -7.36
N ALA A 244 10.32 10.65 -7.09
CA ALA A 244 9.88 9.38 -7.67
C ALA A 244 9.79 9.42 -9.21
N ARG A 245 9.32 10.54 -9.78
CA ARG A 245 9.34 10.75 -11.24
C ARG A 245 10.76 10.77 -11.81
N ARG A 246 11.73 11.35 -11.08
CA ARG A 246 13.14 11.36 -11.49
C ARG A 246 13.78 9.98 -11.40
N SER A 247 13.48 9.20 -10.36
CA SER A 247 14.02 7.84 -10.21
C SER A 247 13.46 6.87 -11.25
N LYS A 248 12.18 7.01 -11.64
CA LYS A 248 11.58 6.22 -12.73
C LYS A 248 12.12 6.58 -14.13
N GLY A 249 12.75 7.76 -14.29
CA GLY A 249 13.34 8.20 -15.56
C GLY A 249 14.73 7.64 -15.88
N VAL A 250 15.35 6.86 -14.99
CA VAL A 250 16.71 6.32 -15.16
C VAL A 250 16.73 4.81 -15.47
N GLY A 251 15.59 4.13 -15.47
CA GLY A 251 15.48 2.73 -15.90
C GLY A 251 14.12 2.47 -16.53
N GLY A 252 14.09 2.28 -17.84
CA GLY A 252 12.87 1.93 -18.58
C GLY A 252 12.28 0.63 -18.05
N GLY A 253 11.04 0.71 -17.58
CA GLY A 253 10.26 -0.43 -17.11
C GLY A 253 8.89 0.02 -16.61
N SER A 254 7.85 -0.26 -17.39
CA SER A 254 6.45 -0.09 -16.99
C SER A 254 6.18 -0.92 -15.74
N GLY A 255 6.15 -0.23 -14.60
CA GLY A 255 5.77 -0.78 -13.31
C GLY A 255 5.17 0.34 -12.50
N ILE A 256 3.86 0.52 -12.59
CA ILE A 256 3.10 1.28 -11.60
C ILE A 256 3.02 0.36 -10.38
N GLY A 257 4.14 0.23 -9.67
CA GLY A 257 4.15 -0.36 -8.35
C GLY A 257 3.24 0.49 -7.46
N PHE A 258 2.29 -0.18 -6.80
CA PHE A 258 1.50 0.32 -5.68
C PHE A 258 2.44 0.68 -4.51
N GLY A 259 3.27 1.68 -4.71
CA GLY A 259 4.21 2.22 -3.74
C GLY A 259 3.52 3.38 -3.03
N SER A 260 3.14 3.10 -1.80
CA SER A 260 2.72 4.07 -0.77
C SER A 260 3.27 5.48 -1.03
N LEU A 261 2.36 6.43 -1.31
CA LEU A 261 2.62 7.87 -1.13
C LEU A 261 2.49 8.28 0.34
N LEU A 262 2.20 7.35 1.26
CA LEU A 262 2.32 7.60 2.68
C LEU A 262 3.71 7.19 3.17
N GLY A 263 4.50 8.23 3.46
CA GLY A 263 5.55 8.26 4.48
C GLY A 263 6.42 7.02 4.54
N LYS A 264 7.55 7.04 3.82
CA LYS A 264 8.72 6.29 4.26
C LYS A 264 9.01 6.69 5.70
N LYS A 265 8.74 5.80 6.67
CA LYS A 265 9.29 5.88 8.03
C LYS A 265 10.81 6.01 7.86
N ARG A 266 11.33 7.22 8.11
CA ARG A 266 12.73 7.38 8.43
C ARG A 266 12.88 6.78 9.83
N ALA A 267 13.69 5.75 9.96
CA ALA A 267 14.16 5.30 11.26
C ALA A 267 14.85 6.50 11.92
N GLU A 268 14.24 7.04 12.98
CA GLU A 268 14.95 7.93 13.88
C GLU A 268 15.71 7.03 14.85
N ASP A 269 17.02 6.90 14.62
CA ASP A 269 17.94 6.36 15.61
C ASP A 269 17.90 7.26 16.84
N GLY A 270 17.25 6.77 17.90
CA GLY A 270 17.35 7.32 19.24
C GLY A 270 18.77 7.14 19.75
N SER A 271 19.64 8.12 19.50
CA SER A 271 20.88 8.26 20.25
C SER A 271 20.62 9.13 21.48
N THR A 272 20.46 8.45 22.61
CA THR A 272 20.50 9.00 23.96
C THR A 272 21.81 9.78 24.15
N ILE A 273 21.71 11.12 24.26
CA ILE A 273 22.82 11.95 24.72
C ILE A 273 22.90 11.76 26.25
N VAL A 274 23.85 10.94 26.68
CA VAL A 274 24.31 10.90 28.07
C VAL A 274 25.31 12.06 28.24
N ASN A 275 24.95 13.00 29.10
CA ASN A 275 25.86 14.02 29.59
C ASN A 275 26.83 13.38 30.60
N GLU A 276 28.11 13.29 30.26
CA GLU A 276 29.17 13.24 31.26
C GLU A 276 30.31 14.20 30.90
N SER A 277 30.64 15.00 31.90
CA SER A 277 31.62 16.07 31.95
C SER A 277 33.05 15.55 32.11
N GLY A 278 33.98 16.17 31.36
CA GLY A 278 35.36 16.40 31.79
C GLY A 278 36.44 15.48 31.19
N ASN A 279 37.25 15.97 30.25
CA ASN A 279 38.62 16.40 30.54
C ASN A 279 39.37 16.94 29.31
N GLN A 280 40.39 17.74 29.62
CA GLN A 280 41.24 18.58 28.78
C GLN A 280 42.20 17.83 27.83
N ALA A 281 42.82 18.63 26.93
CA ALA A 281 44.04 18.41 26.14
C ALA A 281 43.86 17.61 24.83
N ASP A 282 44.52 17.87 23.68
CA ASP A 282 45.47 18.88 23.19
C ASP A 282 45.58 18.68 21.65
N GLY A 283 46.15 19.67 20.95
CA GLY A 283 46.63 19.76 19.55
C GLY A 283 46.32 18.61 18.57
N SER A 284 45.86 18.86 17.35
CA SER A 284 46.63 19.63 16.37
C SER A 284 45.91 19.62 15.00
N ARG A 285 46.00 20.76 14.31
CA ARG A 285 45.42 21.02 12.98
C ARG A 285 46.32 20.44 11.89
N THR A 286 45.76 19.72 10.93
CA THR A 286 46.40 19.51 9.61
C THR A 286 45.41 19.71 8.48
N ARG A 287 45.62 20.84 7.79
CA ARG A 287 44.92 21.35 6.62
C ARG A 287 45.53 20.67 5.39
N ARG A 288 44.76 19.93 4.59
CA ARG A 288 45.22 19.46 3.27
C ARG A 288 44.46 20.17 2.14
N ARG A 289 45.26 20.86 1.33
CA ARG A 289 44.90 21.72 0.20
C ARG A 289 44.42 20.91 -1.00
N ARG A 290 43.50 21.51 -1.76
CA ARG A 290 43.22 21.25 -3.17
C ARG A 290 44.50 21.38 -4.00
N SER A 291 44.66 20.48 -4.97
CA SER A 291 45.49 20.67 -6.16
C SER A 291 44.64 20.26 -7.36
N GLY A 292 44.42 21.19 -8.27
CA GLY A 292 43.95 20.92 -9.64
C GLY A 292 45.14 20.99 -10.60
N TYR A 293 45.08 20.21 -11.66
CA TYR A 293 45.77 20.25 -12.96
C TYR A 293 45.16 19.03 -13.69
N SER A 294 44.79 19.02 -14.96
CA SER A 294 44.89 19.92 -16.12
C SER A 294 43.76 19.55 -17.06
#